data_AF-A0A925D924-F1
#
_entry.id   AF-A0A925D924-F1
#
_cell.length_a   1.000
_cell.length_b   1.000
_cell.length_c   1.000
_cell.angle_alpha   90.00
_cell.angle_beta   90.00
_cell.angle_gamma   90.00
#
_symmetry.space_group_name_H-M   'P 1'
#
loop_
_entity.id
_entity.type
_entity.pdbx_description
1 polymer ?
#
loop_
_entity_poly.entity_id
_entity_poly.type
_entity_poly.pdbx_seq_one_letter_code
_entity_poly.pdbx_strand_id
1 'polypeptide(L)'
;MANIGPYHTLSELLGTRVVVSDLIQSLSKIPRSDVLRCLAGLSTLVSRETSGFPQEQLRILHHFAPIDIAAKLEKALVTRKLSGPLFFRRQLWFVWQMALIACKDDSTIQHDTQTQRQVGLCCLMASDVMKDVEIAQPVDAAETETLRFIVTTLISHSEAVSDSEGIARCQLFWLELQQDEESKRLLKRIGLQPIAHTFEAAYGIPLEEFIRFATTLYLKFGESTLRDPPSALMFDSSQAFKDYFTHDHIAKSLKLLSTTPDGLASRLLGTPRQSWAF
;
A
#
# COMPACT_ATOMS: atom_id res chain seq x y z
N MET A 1 -14.13 -15.03 23.34
CA MET A 1 -14.02 -14.77 21.90
C MET A 1 -12.82 -13.87 21.69
N ALA A 2 -11.80 -14.32 20.97
CA ALA A 2 -10.64 -13.49 20.69
C ALA A 2 -11.04 -12.37 19.71
N ASN A 3 -10.77 -11.11 20.05
CA ASN A 3 -10.90 -9.99 19.12
C ASN A 3 -9.79 -10.12 18.08
N ILE A 4 -10.15 -10.54 16.87
CA ILE A 4 -9.24 -10.55 15.73
C ILE A 4 -9.29 -9.14 15.15
N GLY A 5 -8.18 -8.39 15.32
CA GLY A 5 -8.01 -7.00 14.89
C GLY A 5 -8.49 -5.92 15.88
N PRO A 6 -7.67 -4.90 16.23
CA PRO A 6 -8.09 -3.83 17.14
C PRO A 6 -8.85 -2.70 16.40
N TYR A 7 -9.71 -3.02 15.43
CA TYR A 7 -10.44 -2.04 14.61
C TYR A 7 -11.96 -2.19 14.75
N HIS A 8 -12.71 -1.12 14.45
CA HIS A 8 -14.17 -1.13 14.58
C HIS A 8 -14.88 -1.34 13.24
N THR A 9 -16.00 -2.04 13.32
CA THR A 9 -16.89 -2.36 12.19
C THR A 9 -18.23 -1.60 12.27
N LEU A 10 -18.97 -1.45 11.16
CA LEU A 10 -20.29 -0.82 11.20
C LEU A 10 -21.29 -1.70 11.94
N SER A 11 -21.15 -3.02 11.89
CA SER A 11 -21.97 -3.95 12.65
C SER A 11 -21.81 -3.73 14.15
N GLU A 12 -20.58 -3.49 14.63
CA GLU A 12 -20.36 -3.18 16.04
C GLU A 12 -20.95 -1.83 16.40
N LEU A 13 -20.64 -0.78 15.64
CA LEU A 13 -20.95 0.59 16.04
C LEU A 13 -22.42 0.97 15.79
N LEU A 14 -22.99 0.53 14.67
CA LEU A 14 -24.31 0.92 14.20
C LEU A 14 -25.30 -0.26 14.13
N GLY A 15 -24.86 -1.49 14.38
CA GLY A 15 -25.71 -2.69 14.21
C GLY A 15 -26.02 -3.02 12.75
N THR A 16 -25.36 -2.35 11.80
CA THR A 16 -25.55 -2.58 10.36
C THR A 16 -24.48 -3.51 9.86
N ARG A 17 -24.83 -4.77 9.58
CA ARG A 17 -23.90 -5.72 8.99
C ARG A 17 -23.84 -5.52 7.49
N VAL A 18 -22.63 -5.46 6.96
CA VAL A 18 -22.35 -5.30 5.54
C VAL A 18 -21.67 -6.55 5.01
N VAL A 19 -22.15 -7.06 3.88
CA VAL A 19 -21.56 -8.24 3.21
C VAL A 19 -20.81 -7.84 1.93
N VAL A 20 -20.03 -8.77 1.37
CA VAL A 20 -19.20 -8.54 0.17
C VAL A 20 -20.02 -7.94 -0.99
N SER A 21 -21.25 -8.41 -1.21
CA SER A 21 -22.11 -7.92 -2.29
C SER A 21 -22.48 -6.44 -2.15
N ASP A 22 -22.68 -5.96 -0.91
CA ASP A 22 -23.02 -4.57 -0.64
C ASP A 22 -21.83 -3.65 -0.97
N LEU A 23 -20.62 -4.10 -0.62
CA LEU A 23 -19.37 -3.39 -0.93
C LEU A 23 -19.14 -3.34 -2.45
N ILE A 24 -19.28 -4.47 -3.15
CA ILE A 24 -19.16 -4.53 -4.62
C ILE A 24 -20.18 -3.61 -5.27
N GLN A 25 -21.44 -3.65 -4.83
CA GLN A 25 -22.50 -2.80 -5.36
C GLN A 25 -22.19 -1.32 -5.14
N SER A 26 -21.61 -0.96 -3.99
CA SER A 26 -21.24 0.42 -3.69
C SER A 26 -20.05 0.91 -4.51
N LEU A 27 -19.03 0.07 -4.69
CA LEU A 27 -17.84 0.36 -5.51
C LEU A 27 -18.17 0.44 -7.01
N SER A 28 -19.07 -0.41 -7.51
CA SER A 28 -19.46 -0.43 -8.92
C SER A 28 -20.09 0.88 -9.42
N LYS A 29 -20.51 1.77 -8.52
CA LYS A 29 -21.10 3.09 -8.82
C LYS A 29 -20.05 4.19 -8.99
N ILE A 30 -18.78 3.88 -8.75
CA ILE A 30 -17.68 4.86 -8.73
C ILE A 30 -16.67 4.47 -9.83
N PRO A 31 -16.19 5.44 -10.64
CA PRO A 31 -15.06 5.20 -11.54
C PRO A 31 -13.86 4.66 -10.76
N ARG A 32 -13.14 3.69 -11.34
CA ARG A 32 -11.98 3.10 -10.67
C ARG A 32 -10.92 4.17 -10.39
N SER A 33 -10.65 5.04 -11.36
CA SER A 33 -9.69 6.14 -11.22
C SER A 33 -9.98 7.04 -10.01
N ASP A 34 -11.25 7.30 -9.72
CA ASP A 34 -11.65 8.14 -8.59
C ASP A 34 -11.49 7.42 -7.26
N VAL A 35 -11.84 6.13 -7.19
CA VAL A 35 -11.56 5.32 -5.99
C VAL A 35 -10.07 5.34 -5.67
N LEU A 36 -9.22 5.08 -6.67
CA LEU A 36 -7.78 5.07 -6.51
C LEU A 36 -7.23 6.43 -6.03
N ARG A 37 -7.70 7.52 -6.63
CA ARG A 37 -7.32 8.90 -6.24
C ARG A 37 -7.72 9.21 -4.80
N CYS A 38 -8.96 8.89 -4.40
CA CYS A 38 -9.43 9.09 -3.04
C CYS A 38 -8.69 8.23 -2.02
N LEU A 39 -8.40 6.96 -2.35
CA LEU A 39 -7.61 6.07 -1.49
C LEU A 39 -6.18 6.57 -1.32
N ALA A 40 -5.55 7.11 -2.38
CA ALA A 40 -4.23 7.73 -2.27
C ALA A 40 -4.24 8.93 -1.31
N GLY A 41 -5.27 9.79 -1.38
CA GLY A 41 -5.44 10.88 -0.41
C GLY A 41 -5.63 10.36 1.02
N LEU A 42 -6.50 9.37 1.21
CA LEU A 42 -6.80 8.79 2.52
C LEU A 42 -5.59 8.04 3.11
N SER A 43 -4.79 7.37 2.29
CA SER A 43 -3.60 6.65 2.74
C SER A 43 -2.56 7.59 3.34
N THR A 44 -2.40 8.82 2.81
CA THR A 44 -1.50 9.82 3.39
C THR A 44 -1.94 10.27 4.79
N LEU A 45 -3.24 10.27 5.07
CA LEU A 45 -3.78 10.66 6.38
C LEU A 45 -3.66 9.50 7.38
N VAL A 46 -4.02 8.30 6.94
CA VAL A 46 -3.96 7.07 7.74
C VAL A 46 -2.52 6.63 8.01
N SER A 47 -1.55 7.08 7.20
CA SER A 47 -0.14 6.74 7.39
C SER A 47 0.60 7.62 8.39
N ARG A 48 -0.02 8.69 8.90
CA ARG A 48 0.60 9.59 9.89
C ARG A 48 0.73 8.88 11.23
N GLU A 49 1.77 9.19 11.99
CA GLU A 49 1.96 8.70 13.36
C GLU A 49 0.76 9.03 14.27
N THR A 50 0.09 10.15 14.00
CA THR A 50 -1.08 10.62 14.75
C THR A 50 -2.39 9.92 14.34
N SER A 51 -2.39 9.12 13.29
CA SER A 51 -3.61 8.51 12.71
C SER A 51 -4.32 7.59 13.70
N GLY A 52 -3.62 6.98 14.65
CA GLY A 52 -4.21 6.15 15.70
C GLY A 52 -4.98 6.94 16.76
N PHE A 53 -4.85 8.26 16.83
CA PHE A 53 -5.51 9.06 17.86
C PHE A 53 -6.99 9.31 17.54
N PRO A 54 -7.88 9.28 18.55
CA PRO A 54 -9.32 9.44 18.34
C PRO A 54 -9.71 10.74 17.60
N GLN A 55 -9.05 11.86 17.91
CA GLN A 55 -9.33 13.15 17.26
C GLN A 55 -9.02 13.13 15.77
N GLU A 56 -7.93 12.47 15.38
CA GLU A 56 -7.53 12.35 13.98
C GLU A 56 -8.46 11.40 13.22
N GLN A 57 -8.88 10.30 13.86
CA GLN A 57 -9.89 9.40 13.30
C GLN A 57 -11.24 10.09 13.09
N LEU A 58 -11.68 10.93 14.04
CA LEU A 58 -12.89 11.75 13.88
C LEU A 58 -12.73 12.77 12.75
N ARG A 59 -11.57 13.41 12.63
CA ARG A 59 -11.27 14.35 11.53
C ARG A 59 -11.35 13.66 10.17
N ILE A 60 -10.75 12.47 10.04
CA ILE A 60 -10.83 11.65 8.83
C ILE A 60 -12.29 11.25 8.56
N LEU A 61 -13.02 10.82 9.59
CA LEU A 61 -14.42 10.44 9.50
C LEU A 61 -15.30 11.58 8.96
N HIS A 62 -15.20 12.79 9.50
CA HIS A 62 -16.00 13.92 9.01
C HIS A 62 -15.66 14.33 7.57
N HIS A 63 -14.44 14.06 7.13
CA HIS A 63 -13.99 14.40 5.79
C HIS A 63 -14.39 13.34 4.74
N PHE A 64 -14.32 12.05 5.11
CA PHE A 64 -14.50 10.94 4.17
C PHE A 64 -15.79 10.13 4.34
N ALA A 65 -16.56 10.28 5.42
CA ALA A 65 -17.84 9.57 5.55
C ALA A 65 -19.03 10.47 5.18
N PRO A 66 -20.16 9.88 4.76
CA PRO A 66 -21.43 10.59 4.68
C PRO A 66 -21.79 11.25 6.02
N ILE A 67 -22.36 12.46 5.98
CA ILE A 67 -22.59 13.29 7.18
C ILE A 67 -23.42 12.56 8.23
N ASP A 68 -24.46 11.85 7.79
CA ASP A 68 -25.36 11.11 8.67
C ASP A 68 -24.68 9.90 9.33
N ILE A 69 -23.80 9.22 8.58
CA ILE A 69 -23.00 8.10 9.08
C ILE A 69 -21.93 8.61 10.05
N ALA A 70 -21.23 9.69 9.71
CA ALA A 70 -20.23 10.32 10.56
C ALA A 70 -20.81 10.70 11.93
N ALA A 71 -21.97 11.38 11.95
CA ALA A 71 -22.64 11.77 13.19
C ALA A 71 -23.05 10.57 14.06
N LYS A 72 -23.53 9.48 13.44
CA LYS A 72 -23.89 8.25 14.17
C LYS A 72 -22.66 7.55 14.75
N LEU A 73 -21.58 7.46 13.98
CA LEU A 73 -20.33 6.82 14.40
C LEU A 73 -19.62 7.61 15.49
N GLU A 74 -19.57 8.93 15.39
CA GLU A 74 -19.03 9.80 16.44
C GLU A 74 -19.78 9.58 17.76
N LYS A 75 -21.12 9.60 17.73
CA LYS A 75 -21.94 9.32 18.91
C LYS A 75 -21.67 7.92 19.49
N ALA A 76 -21.52 6.92 18.64
CA ALA A 76 -21.22 5.55 19.05
C ALA A 76 -19.84 5.44 19.73
N LEU A 77 -18.81 6.09 19.17
CA LEU A 77 -17.46 6.13 19.73
C LEU A 77 -17.42 6.78 21.11
N VAL A 78 -18.08 7.94 21.27
CA VAL A 78 -18.17 8.66 22.55
C VAL A 78 -18.91 7.83 23.61
N THR A 79 -20.02 7.21 23.24
CA THR A 79 -20.88 6.48 24.18
C THR A 79 -20.24 5.17 24.65
N ARG A 80 -19.53 4.47 23.76
CA ARG A 80 -19.04 3.11 24.03
C ARG A 80 -17.58 3.04 24.49
N LYS A 81 -16.86 4.17 24.55
CA LYS A 81 -15.43 4.26 24.95
C LYS A 81 -14.55 3.22 24.24
N LEU A 82 -14.82 3.00 22.95
CA LEU A 82 -14.18 1.96 22.19
C LEU A 82 -12.75 2.35 21.81
N SER A 83 -11.80 1.42 21.99
CA SER A 83 -10.40 1.58 21.60
C SER A 83 -10.15 0.89 20.26
N GLY A 84 -9.77 1.65 19.23
CA GLY A 84 -9.45 1.12 17.89
C GLY A 84 -9.73 2.14 16.78
N PRO A 85 -9.03 2.08 15.63
CA PRO A 85 -9.27 2.98 14.51
C PRO A 85 -10.51 2.58 13.71
N LEU A 86 -11.11 3.57 13.05
CA LEU A 86 -12.16 3.39 12.03
C LEU A 86 -11.54 3.23 10.63
N PHE A 87 -10.46 3.98 10.38
CA PHE A 87 -9.69 3.98 9.14
C PHE A 87 -8.27 3.52 9.41
N PHE A 88 -7.83 2.50 8.67
CA PHE A 88 -6.52 1.87 8.83
C PHE A 88 -6.01 1.34 7.48
N ARG A 89 -4.69 1.16 7.35
CA ARG A 89 -4.05 0.86 6.05
C ARG A 89 -4.59 -0.39 5.37
N ARG A 90 -4.79 -1.48 6.13
CA ARG A 90 -5.27 -2.76 5.60
C ARG A 90 -6.66 -2.66 4.97
N GLN A 91 -7.54 -1.86 5.56
CA GLN A 91 -8.87 -1.55 5.01
C GLN A 91 -8.77 -0.87 3.64
N LEU A 92 -7.86 0.12 3.51
CA LEU A 92 -7.65 0.83 2.24
C LEU A 92 -7.15 -0.11 1.14
N TRP A 93 -6.23 -1.02 1.48
CA TRP A 93 -5.76 -2.04 0.55
C TRP A 93 -6.86 -2.99 0.09
N PHE A 94 -7.70 -3.43 1.03
CA PHE A 94 -8.83 -4.29 0.67
C PHE A 94 -9.78 -3.59 -0.29
N VAL A 95 -10.12 -2.32 -0.03
CA VAL A 95 -10.97 -1.52 -0.94
C VAL A 95 -10.29 -1.34 -2.29
N TRP A 96 -8.97 -1.12 -2.33
CA TRP A 96 -8.20 -1.04 -3.57
C TRP A 96 -8.34 -2.31 -4.42
N GLN A 97 -8.14 -3.49 -3.82
CA GLN A 97 -8.29 -4.77 -4.50
C GLN A 97 -9.73 -4.98 -5.00
N MET A 98 -10.72 -4.67 -4.16
CA MET A 98 -12.12 -4.78 -4.51
C MET A 98 -12.52 -3.82 -5.63
N ALA A 99 -11.90 -2.63 -5.71
CA ALA A 99 -12.14 -1.66 -6.77
C ALA A 99 -11.62 -2.14 -8.14
N LEU A 100 -10.51 -2.88 -8.19
CA LEU A 100 -10.01 -3.47 -9.44
C LEU A 100 -11.05 -4.45 -10.03
N ILE A 101 -11.74 -5.18 -9.16
CA ILE A 101 -12.74 -6.20 -9.52
C ILE A 101 -14.10 -5.56 -9.84
N ALA A 102 -14.56 -4.62 -9.02
CA ALA A 102 -15.94 -4.12 -9.02
C ALA A 102 -16.16 -2.85 -9.86
N CYS A 103 -15.16 -1.97 -9.96
CA CYS A 103 -15.30 -0.68 -10.64
C CYS A 103 -15.08 -0.82 -12.15
N LYS A 104 -15.79 0.03 -12.92
CA LYS A 104 -15.61 0.22 -14.36
C LYS A 104 -15.37 1.69 -14.65
N ASP A 105 -14.53 2.00 -15.64
CA ASP A 105 -14.17 3.38 -15.99
C ASP A 105 -15.13 4.00 -17.03
N ASP A 106 -16.35 3.46 -17.15
CA ASP A 106 -17.33 3.87 -18.17
C ASP A 106 -18.20 5.07 -17.74
N SER A 107 -18.07 5.54 -16.50
CA SER A 107 -18.93 6.56 -15.89
C SER A 107 -18.33 7.97 -15.94
N THR A 108 -19.16 8.97 -16.22
CA THR A 108 -18.83 10.40 -16.17
C THR A 108 -18.37 10.82 -14.77
N ILE A 109 -17.34 11.67 -14.73
CA ILE A 109 -16.75 12.27 -13.52
C ILE A 109 -17.85 12.83 -12.61
N GLN A 110 -17.98 12.28 -11.39
CA GLN A 110 -18.89 12.78 -10.37
C GLN A 110 -18.21 13.83 -9.47
N HIS A 111 -19.01 14.70 -8.84
CA HIS A 111 -18.54 15.74 -7.93
C HIS A 111 -17.61 15.20 -6.84
N ASP A 112 -16.45 15.83 -6.70
CA ASP A 112 -15.29 15.34 -5.92
C ASP A 112 -15.64 14.96 -4.47
N THR A 113 -16.44 15.77 -3.79
CA THR A 113 -16.82 15.54 -2.39
C THR A 113 -17.78 14.37 -2.20
N GLN A 114 -18.70 14.14 -3.14
CA GLN A 114 -19.65 13.03 -3.04
C GLN A 114 -18.93 11.69 -3.27
N THR A 115 -18.05 11.66 -4.27
CA THR A 115 -17.20 10.50 -4.55
C THR A 115 -16.31 10.16 -3.36
N GLN A 116 -15.65 11.17 -2.77
CA GLN A 116 -14.83 11.00 -1.57
C GLN A 116 -15.63 10.39 -0.41
N ARG A 117 -16.85 10.87 -0.17
CA ARG A 117 -17.74 10.35 0.88
C ARG A 117 -18.17 8.92 0.62
N GLN A 118 -18.44 8.58 -0.63
CA GLN A 118 -18.81 7.22 -1.00
C GLN A 118 -17.62 6.25 -0.85
N VAL A 119 -16.41 6.68 -1.18
CA VAL A 119 -15.19 5.89 -0.97
C VAL A 119 -14.94 5.65 0.52
N GLY A 120 -15.07 6.67 1.38
CA GLY A 120 -14.92 6.46 2.81
C GLY A 120 -16.01 5.57 3.42
N LEU A 121 -17.24 5.61 2.89
CA LEU A 121 -18.25 4.61 3.24
C LEU A 121 -17.82 3.19 2.83
N CYS A 122 -17.27 3.01 1.63
CA CYS A 122 -16.73 1.71 1.19
C CYS A 122 -15.59 1.21 2.08
N CYS A 123 -14.75 2.11 2.60
CA CYS A 123 -13.76 1.76 3.62
C CYS A 123 -14.42 1.24 4.89
N LEU A 124 -15.41 1.95 5.44
CA LEU A 124 -16.11 1.50 6.64
C LEU A 124 -16.82 0.14 6.43
N MET A 125 -17.43 -0.06 5.27
CA MET A 125 -18.03 -1.33 4.83
C MET A 125 -17.01 -2.47 4.76
N ALA A 126 -15.79 -2.17 4.30
CA ALA A 126 -14.72 -3.16 4.22
C ALA A 126 -14.32 -3.72 5.60
N SER A 127 -14.46 -2.96 6.70
CA SER A 127 -14.18 -3.48 8.04
C SER A 127 -15.08 -4.66 8.41
N ASP A 128 -16.38 -4.60 8.11
CA ASP A 128 -17.31 -5.70 8.36
C ASP A 128 -16.97 -6.93 7.51
N VAL A 129 -16.69 -6.70 6.22
CA VAL A 129 -16.33 -7.78 5.29
C VAL A 129 -15.03 -8.47 5.71
N MET A 130 -14.01 -7.71 6.08
CA MET A 130 -12.74 -8.24 6.56
C MET A 130 -12.94 -9.08 7.83
N LYS A 131 -13.75 -8.60 8.77
CA LYS A 131 -14.07 -9.34 10.00
C LYS A 131 -14.78 -10.66 9.71
N ASP A 132 -15.73 -10.67 8.77
CA ASP A 132 -16.42 -11.90 8.36
C ASP A 132 -15.46 -12.92 7.70
N VAL A 133 -14.52 -12.45 6.87
CA VAL A 133 -13.47 -13.31 6.26
C VAL A 133 -12.54 -13.89 7.33
N GLU A 134 -12.15 -13.08 8.31
CA GLU A 134 -11.28 -13.51 9.42
C GLU A 134 -11.95 -14.54 10.33
N ILE A 135 -13.25 -14.38 10.62
CA ILE A 135 -14.02 -15.32 11.44
C ILE A 135 -14.25 -16.65 10.71
N ALA A 136 -14.47 -16.61 9.39
CA ALA A 136 -14.72 -17.81 8.58
C ALA A 136 -13.50 -18.73 8.42
N GLN A 137 -12.30 -18.23 8.73
CA GLN A 137 -11.07 -19.02 8.78
C GLN A 137 -10.51 -19.06 10.22
N PRO A 138 -11.20 -19.71 11.17
CA PRO A 138 -10.70 -19.86 12.52
C PRO A 138 -9.56 -20.85 12.47
N VAL A 139 -8.33 -20.35 12.38
CA VAL A 139 -7.19 -21.24 12.33
C VAL A 139 -7.02 -21.86 13.76
N ASP A 140 -6.41 -23.04 13.89
CA ASP A 140 -6.35 -23.85 15.13
C ASP A 140 -5.17 -23.55 16.08
N ALA A 141 -5.38 -23.41 17.39
CA ALA A 141 -4.54 -22.65 18.36
C ALA A 141 -3.05 -23.03 18.57
N ALA A 142 -2.53 -24.15 18.03
CA ALA A 142 -1.32 -24.76 18.62
C ALA A 142 0.03 -24.49 17.92
N GLU A 143 0.08 -24.14 16.64
CA GLU A 143 1.38 -24.04 15.92
C GLU A 143 1.41 -22.92 14.87
N THR A 144 0.44 -22.01 14.95
CA THR A 144 -0.01 -21.26 13.79
C THR A 144 -0.11 -19.77 14.05
N GLU A 145 0.35 -19.20 15.16
CA GLU A 145 0.23 -17.73 15.33
C GLU A 145 1.03 -16.94 14.29
N THR A 146 2.24 -17.40 13.96
CA THR A 146 3.08 -16.76 12.95
C THR A 146 2.54 -17.00 11.54
N LEU A 147 2.19 -18.24 11.19
CA LEU A 147 1.61 -18.59 9.89
C LEU A 147 0.19 -18.03 9.71
N ARG A 148 -0.62 -17.94 10.76
CA ARG A 148 -1.92 -17.25 10.77
C ARG A 148 -1.75 -15.78 10.49
N PHE A 149 -0.88 -15.11 11.22
CA PHE A 149 -0.61 -13.71 10.99
C PHE A 149 -0.17 -13.54 9.52
N ILE A 150 0.82 -14.31 9.07
CA ILE A 150 1.34 -14.27 7.69
C ILE A 150 0.28 -14.56 6.61
N VAL A 151 -0.67 -15.48 6.85
CA VAL A 151 -1.68 -15.89 5.85
C VAL A 151 -2.96 -15.05 5.91
N THR A 152 -3.40 -14.61 7.10
CA THR A 152 -4.58 -13.75 7.25
C THR A 152 -4.26 -12.26 7.09
N THR A 153 -3.01 -11.86 7.34
CA THR A 153 -2.48 -10.54 7.01
C THR A 153 -1.59 -10.70 5.79
N LEU A 154 -2.13 -10.53 4.56
CA LEU A 154 -1.34 -10.19 3.37
C LEU A 154 -0.72 -8.78 3.51
N ILE A 155 0.02 -8.65 4.60
CA ILE A 155 0.79 -7.61 5.22
C ILE A 155 1.88 -8.46 5.87
N SER A 156 2.99 -8.62 5.17
CA SER A 156 4.15 -9.34 5.68
C SER A 156 4.49 -8.82 7.09
N HIS A 157 4.99 -9.69 7.99
CA HIS A 157 5.55 -9.32 9.31
C HIS A 157 6.55 -8.15 9.25
N SER A 158 7.02 -7.86 8.05
CA SER A 158 7.86 -6.74 7.71
C SER A 158 7.16 -5.35 7.79
N GLU A 159 5.83 -5.22 7.69
CA GLU A 159 5.12 -3.93 7.81
C GLU A 159 5.14 -3.31 9.22
N ALA A 160 5.23 -4.11 10.27
CA ALA A 160 5.30 -3.58 11.63
C ALA A 160 6.66 -2.89 11.92
N VAL A 161 7.62 -3.03 11.00
CA VAL A 161 9.04 -2.89 11.31
C VAL A 161 9.82 -2.13 10.22
N SER A 162 9.39 -2.14 8.95
CA SER A 162 10.01 -1.35 7.86
C SER A 162 9.07 -1.34 6.63
N ASP A 163 8.99 -0.28 5.83
CA ASP A 163 8.16 -0.19 4.60
C ASP A 163 8.54 -1.18 3.46
N SER A 164 9.25 -2.25 3.81
CA SER A 164 9.54 -3.47 3.06
C SER A 164 8.41 -4.04 2.18
N GLU A 165 7.14 -3.90 2.56
CA GLU A 165 6.00 -4.36 1.77
C GLU A 165 5.71 -3.43 0.60
N GLY A 166 5.80 -2.11 0.82
CA GLY A 166 5.79 -1.12 -0.26
C GLY A 166 6.93 -1.37 -1.24
N ILE A 167 8.10 -1.76 -0.73
CA ILE A 167 9.23 -2.14 -1.57
C ILE A 167 8.92 -3.41 -2.36
N ALA A 168 8.55 -4.51 -1.70
CA ALA A 168 8.21 -5.78 -2.36
C ALA A 168 7.12 -5.61 -3.44
N ARG A 169 6.09 -4.81 -3.17
CA ARG A 169 5.02 -4.49 -4.14
C ARG A 169 5.51 -3.58 -5.27
N CYS A 170 6.41 -2.63 -5.01
CA CYS A 170 7.09 -1.89 -6.08
C CYS A 170 7.95 -2.83 -6.93
N GLN A 171 8.64 -3.82 -6.33
CA GLN A 171 9.40 -4.82 -7.09
C GLN A 171 8.47 -5.60 -8.02
N LEU A 172 7.32 -6.07 -7.50
CA LEU A 172 6.31 -6.76 -8.30
C LEU A 172 5.82 -5.87 -9.44
N PHE A 173 5.49 -4.60 -9.18
CA PHE A 173 5.09 -3.67 -10.24
C PHE A 173 6.18 -3.49 -11.31
N TRP A 174 7.43 -3.24 -10.93
CA TRP A 174 8.51 -2.99 -11.90
C TRP A 174 8.96 -4.23 -12.67
N LEU A 175 8.79 -5.42 -12.10
CA LEU A 175 9.23 -6.69 -12.69
C LEU A 175 8.10 -7.44 -13.40
N GLU A 176 6.90 -7.50 -12.82
CA GLU A 176 5.76 -8.24 -13.38
C GLU A 176 5.02 -7.44 -14.48
N LEU A 177 4.94 -6.11 -14.38
CA LEU A 177 4.36 -5.29 -15.45
C LEU A 177 5.14 -5.45 -16.77
N GLN A 178 6.43 -5.79 -16.68
CA GLN A 178 7.24 -6.10 -17.86
C GLN A 178 7.00 -7.49 -18.43
N GLN A 179 6.34 -8.37 -17.69
CA GLN A 179 5.93 -9.69 -18.17
C GLN A 179 4.53 -9.67 -18.77
N ASP A 180 3.70 -8.68 -18.43
CA ASP A 180 2.35 -8.49 -18.99
C ASP A 180 2.37 -8.18 -20.50
N GLU A 181 1.67 -9.02 -21.27
CA GLU A 181 1.62 -8.93 -22.74
C GLU A 181 0.86 -7.69 -23.23
N GLU A 182 -0.13 -7.22 -22.48
CA GLU A 182 -0.87 -6.01 -22.84
C GLU A 182 -0.01 -4.76 -22.69
N SER A 183 0.71 -4.64 -21.56
CA SER A 183 1.67 -3.59 -21.29
C SER A 183 2.82 -3.57 -22.31
N LYS A 184 3.37 -4.74 -22.69
CA LYS A 184 4.38 -4.83 -23.77
C LYS A 184 3.86 -4.30 -25.10
N ARG A 185 2.62 -4.65 -25.48
CA ARG A 185 1.99 -4.16 -26.72
C ARG A 185 1.78 -2.65 -26.66
N LEU A 186 1.32 -2.12 -25.53
CA LEU A 186 1.12 -0.70 -25.34
C LEU A 186 2.44 0.07 -25.48
N LEU A 187 3.52 -0.36 -24.78
CA LEU A 187 4.86 0.23 -24.87
C LEU A 187 5.38 0.23 -26.31
N LYS A 188 5.25 -0.90 -27.02
CA LYS A 188 5.64 -1.01 -28.42
C LYS A 188 4.84 -0.05 -29.32
N ARG A 189 3.54 0.10 -29.07
CA ARG A 189 2.67 1.03 -29.83
C ARG A 189 3.11 2.49 -29.70
N ILE A 190 3.57 2.88 -28.52
CA ILE A 190 4.07 4.24 -28.25
C ILE A 190 5.58 4.40 -28.52
N GLY A 191 6.21 3.40 -29.15
CA GLY A 191 7.62 3.43 -29.53
C GLY A 191 8.61 3.33 -28.35
N LEU A 192 8.13 2.91 -27.17
CA LEU A 192 8.97 2.72 -26.00
C LEU A 192 9.48 1.28 -25.91
N GLN A 193 10.75 1.14 -25.56
CA GLN A 193 11.37 -0.14 -25.24
C GLN A 193 10.96 -0.60 -23.83
N PRO A 194 11.01 -1.91 -23.54
CA PRO A 194 10.85 -2.41 -22.18
C PRO A 194 11.80 -1.71 -21.21
N ILE A 195 11.28 -1.41 -20.02
CA ILE A 195 11.98 -0.59 -19.02
C ILE A 195 13.27 -1.28 -18.56
N ALA A 196 13.30 -2.61 -18.40
CA ALA A 196 14.49 -3.36 -17.99
C ALA A 196 15.65 -3.18 -18.98
N HIS A 197 15.37 -3.32 -20.29
CA HIS A 197 16.39 -3.16 -21.32
C HIS A 197 16.90 -1.71 -21.40
N THR A 198 16.00 -0.75 -21.27
CA THR A 198 16.36 0.68 -21.28
C THR A 198 17.24 1.04 -20.08
N PHE A 199 16.93 0.48 -18.91
CA PHE A 199 17.69 0.68 -17.69
C PHE A 199 19.09 0.04 -17.77
N GLU A 200 19.17 -1.20 -18.23
CA GLU A 200 20.45 -1.91 -18.38
C GLU A 200 21.37 -1.20 -19.39
N ALA A 201 20.83 -0.75 -20.51
CA ALA A 201 21.59 0.02 -21.50
C ALA A 201 22.13 1.35 -20.94
N ALA A 202 21.39 2.00 -20.05
CA ALA A 202 21.76 3.30 -19.47
C ALA A 202 22.75 3.18 -18.30
N TYR A 203 22.61 2.16 -17.46
CA TYR A 203 23.34 2.06 -16.19
C TYR A 203 24.30 0.86 -16.12
N GLY A 204 24.29 -0.02 -17.12
CA GLY A 204 25.17 -1.17 -17.23
C GLY A 204 24.97 -2.20 -16.11
N ILE A 205 23.77 -2.26 -15.53
CA ILE A 205 23.32 -3.26 -14.56
C ILE A 205 21.86 -3.66 -14.88
N PRO A 206 21.50 -4.95 -14.77
CA PRO A 206 20.11 -5.37 -14.91
C PRO A 206 19.21 -4.69 -13.88
N LEU A 207 18.03 -4.24 -14.30
CA LEU A 207 17.06 -3.59 -13.40
C LEU A 207 16.67 -4.48 -12.22
N GLU A 208 16.48 -5.77 -12.47
CA GLU A 208 16.16 -6.75 -11.43
C GLU A 208 17.26 -6.83 -10.37
N GLU A 209 18.52 -6.82 -10.80
CA GLU A 209 19.67 -6.89 -9.91
C GLU A 209 19.82 -5.61 -9.08
N PHE A 210 19.61 -4.45 -9.70
CA PHE A 210 19.57 -3.17 -9.01
C PHE A 210 18.46 -3.13 -7.95
N ILE A 211 17.25 -3.58 -8.28
CA ILE A 211 16.11 -3.63 -7.37
C ILE A 211 16.38 -4.55 -6.18
N ARG A 212 16.95 -5.75 -6.43
CA ARG A 212 17.35 -6.69 -5.37
C ARG A 212 18.42 -6.09 -4.46
N PHE A 213 19.41 -5.41 -5.03
CA PHE A 213 20.48 -4.74 -4.28
C PHE A 213 19.93 -3.62 -3.39
N ALA A 214 19.13 -2.72 -3.95
CA ALA A 214 18.51 -1.60 -3.21
C ALA A 214 17.61 -2.09 -2.07
N THR A 215 16.87 -3.16 -2.31
CA THR A 215 15.98 -3.76 -1.30
C THR A 215 16.77 -4.42 -0.18
N THR A 216 17.86 -5.12 -0.51
CA THR A 216 18.71 -5.74 0.50
C THR A 216 19.39 -4.67 1.38
N LEU A 217 19.86 -3.57 0.78
CA LEU A 217 20.37 -2.42 1.54
C LEU A 217 19.31 -1.81 2.45
N TYR A 218 18.10 -1.57 1.93
CA TYR A 218 17.01 -1.02 2.72
C TYR A 218 16.69 -1.90 3.94
N LEU A 219 16.57 -3.22 3.73
CA LEU A 219 16.31 -4.16 4.82
C LEU A 219 17.45 -4.19 5.85
N LYS A 220 18.71 -4.15 5.39
CA LYS A 220 19.89 -4.14 6.27
C LYS A 220 19.99 -2.87 7.12
N PHE A 221 19.73 -1.71 6.52
CA PHE A 221 19.67 -0.45 7.27
C PHE A 221 18.44 -0.39 8.19
N GLY A 222 17.29 -0.91 7.75
CA GLY A 222 16.08 -1.04 8.58
C GLY A 222 16.30 -1.91 9.82
N GLU A 223 16.93 -3.09 9.66
CA GLU A 223 17.33 -3.98 10.77
C GLU A 223 18.20 -3.25 11.81
N SER A 224 19.09 -2.35 11.35
CA SER A 224 20.00 -1.59 12.22
C SER A 224 19.31 -0.46 12.99
N THR A 225 18.20 0.08 12.49
CA THR A 225 17.42 1.13 13.18
C THR A 225 16.50 0.59 14.29
N LEU A 226 16.30 -0.72 14.37
CA LEU A 226 15.39 -1.39 15.32
C LEU A 226 16.09 -1.98 16.54
N ARG A 227 17.41 -2.06 16.50
CA ARG A 227 18.26 -2.39 17.64
C ARG A 227 18.89 -1.06 18.11
N ASP A 228 19.14 -0.91 19.41
CA ASP A 228 19.80 0.26 20.03
C ASP A 228 20.78 0.96 19.09
N PRO A 229 20.85 2.30 19.09
CA PRO A 229 21.52 3.08 18.03
C PRO A 229 22.90 2.47 17.78
N PRO A 230 23.10 1.79 16.63
CA PRO A 230 24.37 1.13 16.41
C PRO A 230 25.43 2.22 16.36
N SER A 231 26.52 2.00 17.08
CA SER A 231 27.82 2.59 16.75
C SER A 231 27.95 2.60 15.23
N ALA A 232 28.31 3.75 14.65
CA ALA A 232 28.40 3.98 13.20
C ALA A 232 28.93 2.74 12.49
N LEU A 233 28.01 1.95 11.93
CA LEU A 233 28.33 0.70 11.28
C LEU A 233 29.12 1.06 10.04
N MET A 234 30.42 0.76 10.04
CA MET A 234 31.21 0.74 8.81
C MET A 234 30.67 -0.42 7.97
N PHE A 235 29.69 -0.11 7.11
CA PHE A 235 29.07 -1.08 6.22
C PHE A 235 30.03 -1.42 5.09
N ASP A 236 30.69 -2.57 5.19
CA ASP A 236 31.49 -3.11 4.10
C ASP A 236 30.59 -3.81 3.08
N SER A 237 30.18 -3.07 2.06
CA SER A 237 29.38 -3.60 0.93
C SER A 237 30.04 -4.78 0.21
N SER A 238 31.38 -4.89 0.24
CA SER A 238 32.08 -5.99 -0.44
C SER A 238 31.94 -7.32 0.30
N GLN A 239 31.78 -7.29 1.64
CA GLN A 239 31.51 -8.46 2.46
C GLN A 239 30.01 -8.74 2.58
N ALA A 240 29.18 -7.70 2.72
CA ALA A 240 27.74 -7.84 2.90
C ALA A 240 27.02 -8.49 1.69
N PHE A 241 27.60 -8.33 0.50
CA PHE A 241 27.06 -8.82 -0.77
C PHE A 241 27.92 -9.88 -1.44
N LYS A 242 28.92 -10.39 -0.72
CA LYS A 242 29.82 -11.42 -1.22
C LYS A 242 29.01 -12.62 -1.74
N ASP A 243 29.32 -13.06 -2.95
CA ASP A 243 28.68 -14.17 -3.66
C ASP A 243 27.23 -13.92 -4.14
N TYR A 244 26.60 -12.78 -3.79
CA TYR A 244 25.25 -12.42 -4.25
C TYR A 244 25.26 -11.45 -5.45
N PHE A 245 26.25 -10.56 -5.53
CA PHE A 245 26.39 -9.55 -6.57
C PHE A 245 27.85 -9.45 -7.01
N THR A 246 28.11 -9.08 -8.27
CA THR A 246 29.48 -8.82 -8.73
C THR A 246 29.99 -7.50 -8.14
N HIS A 247 31.31 -7.37 -7.92
CA HIS A 247 31.90 -6.11 -7.43
C HIS A 247 31.58 -4.90 -8.32
N ASP A 248 31.51 -5.11 -9.63
CA ASP A 248 31.14 -4.08 -10.60
C ASP A 248 29.67 -3.64 -10.41
N HIS A 249 28.75 -4.59 -10.23
CA HIS A 249 27.33 -4.29 -10.00
C HIS A 249 27.08 -3.60 -8.66
N ILE A 250 27.82 -3.99 -7.62
CA ILE A 250 27.81 -3.32 -6.31
C ILE A 250 28.25 -1.85 -6.47
N ALA A 251 29.37 -1.61 -7.15
CA ALA A 251 29.89 -0.25 -7.36
C ALA A 251 28.92 0.63 -8.17
N LYS A 252 28.34 0.10 -9.25
CA LYS A 252 27.35 0.80 -10.08
C LYS A 252 26.07 1.11 -9.30
N SER A 253 25.57 0.14 -8.51
CA SER A 253 24.34 0.31 -7.72
C SER A 253 24.54 1.33 -6.58
N LEU A 254 25.66 1.27 -5.86
CA LEU A 254 26.00 2.26 -4.83
C LEU A 254 26.18 3.66 -5.40
N LYS A 255 26.74 3.80 -6.61
CA LYS A 255 26.86 5.10 -7.28
C LYS A 255 25.50 5.72 -7.61
N LEU A 256 24.49 4.90 -7.92
CA LEU A 256 23.12 5.36 -8.13
C LEU A 256 22.45 5.72 -6.79
N LEU A 257 22.56 4.86 -5.80
CA LEU A 257 21.90 5.03 -4.49
C LEU A 257 22.54 6.12 -3.61
N SER A 258 23.80 6.47 -3.85
CA SER A 258 24.50 7.59 -3.18
C SER A 258 24.02 8.97 -3.63
N THR A 259 22.96 9.05 -4.44
CA THR A 259 22.32 10.33 -4.79
C THR A 259 21.05 10.57 -3.98
N THR A 260 20.70 11.83 -3.78
CA THR A 260 19.43 12.17 -3.12
C THR A 260 18.25 11.55 -3.88
N PRO A 261 17.14 11.20 -3.22
CA PRO A 261 15.96 10.63 -3.89
C PRO A 261 15.51 11.47 -5.10
N ASP A 262 15.51 12.79 -4.98
CA ASP A 262 15.18 13.72 -6.08
C ASP A 262 16.23 13.69 -7.21
N GLY A 263 17.52 13.55 -6.85
CA GLY A 263 18.61 13.41 -7.80
C GLY A 263 18.58 12.07 -8.54
N LEU A 264 18.17 11.00 -7.85
CA LEU A 264 17.97 9.68 -8.44
C LEU A 264 16.75 9.69 -9.35
N ALA A 265 15.60 10.21 -8.92
CA ALA A 265 14.41 10.35 -9.74
C ALA A 265 14.68 11.17 -11.01
N SER A 266 15.38 12.30 -10.88
CA SER A 266 15.78 13.13 -12.03
C SER A 266 16.74 12.41 -12.98
N ARG A 267 17.62 11.55 -12.48
CA ARG A 267 18.54 10.74 -13.30
C ARG A 267 17.82 9.58 -13.99
N LEU A 268 16.88 8.93 -13.31
CA LEU A 268 16.09 7.80 -13.83
C LEU A 268 15.04 8.26 -14.86
N LEU A 269 14.42 9.41 -14.63
CA LEU A 269 13.40 9.98 -15.51
C LEU A 269 14.02 10.85 -16.62
N GLY A 270 15.32 11.16 -16.51
CA GLY A 270 16.05 12.07 -17.37
C GLY A 270 15.67 13.54 -17.16
N THR A 271 16.53 14.44 -17.64
CA THR A 271 16.15 15.83 -17.94
C THR A 271 14.90 15.81 -18.84
N PRO A 272 13.97 16.76 -18.68
CA PRO A 272 12.54 16.54 -18.81
C PRO A 272 12.16 15.97 -20.18
N ARG A 273 11.57 14.77 -20.18
CA ARG A 273 10.86 14.24 -21.37
C ARG A 273 9.72 15.21 -21.71
N GLN A 274 9.89 15.97 -22.79
CA GLN A 274 8.92 16.87 -23.41
C GLN A 274 7.61 16.19 -23.89
N SER A 275 7.21 15.03 -23.39
CA SER A 275 6.14 14.21 -23.99
C SER A 275 5.02 13.78 -23.03
N TRP A 276 4.88 14.41 -21.86
CA TRP A 276 3.74 14.19 -20.96
C TRP A 276 2.63 15.25 -21.10
N ALA A 277 2.77 16.13 -22.08
CA ALA A 277 1.74 17.10 -22.48
C ALA A 277 1.18 16.71 -23.85
N PHE A 278 0.25 15.76 -23.86
CA PHE A 278 -0.80 15.61 -24.88
C PHE A 278 -2.06 15.05 -24.20
#